data_AF-A3I0E0-F1
#
_entry.id   AF-A3I0E0-F1
#
_cell.length_a   1.000
_cell.length_b   1.000
_cell.length_c   1.000
_cell.angle_alpha   90.00
_cell.angle_beta   90.00
_cell.angle_gamma   90.00
#
_symmetry.space_group_name_H-M   'P 1'
#
loop_
_entity.id
_entity.type
_entity.pdbx_description
1 polymer ?
#
loop_
_entity_poly.entity_id
_entity_poly.type
_entity_poly.pdbx_seq_one_letter_code
_entity_poly.pdbx_strand_id
1 'polypeptide(L)' 'MLINPESQQKEKTSSKEFDTEDVKIYSLRIPTPMFDKLKYEIGRETKLSMRDMILKAVAEHCGI' A
#
# COMPACT_ATOMS: atom_id res chain seq x y z
N MET A 1 -7.04 6.91 46.01
CA MET A 1 -7.03 8.10 45.13
C MET A 1 -6.94 7.62 43.70
N LEU A 2 -7.87 8.06 42.84
CA LEU A 2 -7.91 7.75 41.40
C LEU A 2 -6.66 8.34 40.72
N ILE A 3 -5.88 7.52 40.02
CA ILE A 3 -4.83 8.00 39.12
C ILE A 3 -5.46 8.02 37.72
N ASN A 4 -5.78 9.21 37.23
CA ASN A 4 -6.12 9.43 35.83
C ASN A 4 -4.91 9.05 34.96
N PRO A 5 -5.08 8.31 33.85
CA PRO A 5 -3.99 8.09 32.91
C PRO A 5 -3.72 9.41 32.17
N GLU A 6 -2.57 10.01 32.46
CA GLU A 6 -2.06 11.16 31.74
C GLU A 6 -1.88 10.78 30.27
N SER A 7 -2.77 11.32 29.44
CA SER A 7 -2.40 12.05 28.23
C SER A 7 -1.26 11.44 27.43
N GLN A 8 -1.52 10.33 26.72
CA GLN A 8 -0.64 9.88 25.65
C GLN A 8 -0.55 10.98 24.59
N GLN A 9 0.56 11.72 24.68
CA GLN A 9 0.97 12.80 23.83
C GLN A 9 0.99 12.31 22.38
N LYS A 10 0.02 12.80 21.60
CA LYS A 10 -0.14 12.62 20.16
C LYS A 10 1.23 12.57 19.46
N GLU A 11 1.64 11.38 19.05
CA GLU A 11 2.57 11.22 17.95
C GLU A 11 1.86 11.82 16.72
N LYS A 12 2.29 13.01 16.29
CA LYS A 12 1.94 13.52 14.96
C LYS A 12 2.70 12.66 13.94
N THR A 13 2.25 11.44 13.75
CA THR A 13 2.40 10.79 12.44
C THR A 13 1.74 11.75 11.47
N SER A 14 2.55 12.35 10.60
CA SER A 14 2.05 13.11 9.47
C SER A 14 1.27 12.12 8.61
N SER A 15 -0.02 12.00 8.90
CA SER A 15 -1.01 11.39 8.03
C SER A 15 -1.08 12.30 6.81
N LYS A 16 -0.17 12.09 5.85
CA LYS A 16 -0.38 12.56 4.50
C LYS A 16 -1.59 11.77 4.03
N GLU A 17 -2.78 12.34 4.25
CA GLU A 17 -4.04 11.77 3.79
C GLU A 17 -3.84 11.42 2.33
N PHE A 18 -4.01 10.14 2.02
CA PHE A 18 -3.84 9.63 0.67
C PHE A 18 -4.93 10.29 -0.17
N ASP A 19 -4.54 11.32 -0.94
CA ASP A 19 -5.46 12.12 -1.73
C ASP A 19 -6.07 11.25 -2.82
N THR A 20 -7.34 10.88 -2.62
CA THR A 20 -8.08 9.99 -3.52
C THR A 20 -8.76 10.76 -4.66
N GLU A 21 -8.78 12.10 -4.63
CA GLU A 21 -9.54 12.88 -5.62
C GLU A 21 -8.98 12.72 -7.04
N ASP A 22 -7.66 12.55 -7.19
CA ASP A 22 -7.00 12.38 -8.49
C ASP A 22 -6.63 10.92 -8.85
N VAL A 23 -7.08 9.95 -8.06
CA VAL A 23 -6.74 8.54 -8.29
C VAL A 23 -7.69 7.92 -9.33
N LYS A 24 -7.20 7.78 -10.56
CA LYS A 24 -7.89 6.98 -11.59
C LYS A 24 -7.78 5.50 -11.24
N ILE A 25 -8.91 4.87 -10.93
CA ILE A 25 -8.99 3.43 -10.65
C ILE A 25 -8.88 2.67 -11.97
N TYR A 26 -7.87 1.82 -12.10
CA TYR A 26 -7.70 0.90 -13.22
C TYR A 26 -7.94 -0.54 -12.77
N SER A 27 -8.81 -1.24 -13.49
CA SER A 27 -8.99 -2.69 -13.33
C SER A 27 -8.14 -3.42 -14.35
N LEU A 28 -7.20 -4.24 -13.88
CA LEU A 28 -6.37 -5.09 -14.74
C LEU A 28 -7.01 -6.48 -14.88
N ARG A 29 -7.21 -6.93 -16.12
CA ARG A 29 -7.56 -8.33 -16.39
C ARG A 29 -6.28 -9.10 -16.67
N ILE A 30 -5.95 -10.04 -15.80
CA ILE A 30 -4.81 -10.94 -15.98
C ILE A 30 -5.26 -12.40 -15.89
N PRO A 31 -4.59 -13.33 -16.59
CA PRO A 31 -4.88 -14.76 -16.46
C PRO A 31 -4.74 -15.24 -15.01
N THR A 32 -5.63 -16.15 -14.58
CA THR A 32 -5.63 -16.71 -13.21
C THR A 32 -4.26 -17.25 -12.78
N PRO A 33 -3.51 -18.00 -13.61
CA PRO A 33 -2.19 -18.49 -13.20
C PRO A 33 -1.18 -17.37 -12.90
N MET A 34 -1.29 -16.23 -13.59
CA MET A 34 -0.44 -15.06 -13.31
C MET A 34 -0.86 -14.36 -12.02
N PHE A 35 -2.16 -14.25 -11.76
CA PHE A 35 -2.68 -13.68 -10.52
C PHE A 35 -2.21 -14.47 -9.29
N ASP A 36 -2.31 -15.81 -9.36
CA ASP A 36 -1.91 -16.68 -8.25
C ASP A 36 -0.41 -16.58 -7.98
N LYS A 37 0.41 -16.54 -9.04
CA LYS A 37 1.85 -16.33 -8.92
C LYS A 37 2.17 -14.97 -8.28
N LEU A 38 1.52 -13.90 -8.75
CA LEU A 38 1.71 -12.55 -8.22
C LEU A 38 1.39 -12.50 -6.72
N LYS A 39 0.24 -13.07 -6.32
CA LYS A 39 -0.19 -13.13 -4.92
C LYS A 39 0.81 -13.90 -4.05
N TYR A 40 1.35 -15.01 -4.56
CA TYR A 40 2.36 -15.79 -3.84
C TYR A 40 3.67 -15.02 -3.64
N GLU A 41 4.17 -14.35 -4.68
CA GLU A 41 5.40 -13.56 -4.61
C GLU A 41 5.26 -12.37 -3.66
N ILE A 42 4.14 -11.63 -3.73
CA ILE A 42 3.82 -10.54 -2.81
C ILE A 42 3.71 -11.04 -1.36
N GLY A 43 3.05 -12.18 -1.14
CA GLY A 43 2.91 -12.76 0.19
C GLY A 43 4.25 -13.17 0.82
N ARG A 44 5.28 -13.43 0.00
CA ARG A 44 6.66 -13.69 0.46
C ARG A 44 7.44 -12.40 0.72
N GLU A 45 7.15 -11.34 -0.01
CA GLU A 45 7.85 -10.06 0.07
C GLU A 45 7.16 -9.14 1.09
N THR A 46 7.45 -9.37 2.37
CA THR A 46 6.68 -8.87 3.54
C THR A 46 6.64 -7.36 3.75
N LYS A 47 7.23 -6.55 2.87
CA LYS A 47 7.36 -5.09 3.03
C LYS A 47 6.56 -4.25 2.05
N LEU A 48 6.03 -4.83 0.97
CA LEU A 48 5.33 -4.06 -0.07
C LEU A 48 3.93 -4.60 -0.31
N SER A 49 2.97 -3.71 -0.51
CA SER A 49 1.64 -4.11 -0.93
C SER A 49 1.63 -4.50 -2.42
N MET A 50 0.65 -5.31 -2.82
CA MET A 50 0.42 -5.67 -4.24
C MET A 50 0.40 -4.43 -5.14
N ARG A 51 -0.22 -3.36 -4.64
CA ARG A 51 -0.30 -2.08 -5.33
C ARG A 51 1.08 -1.47 -5.55
N ASP A 52 1.93 -1.44 -4.52
CA ASP A 52 3.27 -0.84 -4.61
C ASP A 52 4.16 -1.61 -5.59
N MET A 53 4.04 -2.94 -5.61
CA MET A 53 4.79 -3.77 -6.56
C MET A 53 4.32 -3.53 -8.00
N ILE A 54 3.02 -3.40 -8.24
CA ILE A 54 2.49 -3.06 -9.57
C ILE A 54 2.95 -1.66 -9.99
N LEU A 55 2.84 -0.67 -9.11
CA LEU A 55 3.27 0.71 -9.42
C LEU A 55 4.77 0.78 -9.70
N LYS A 56 5.60 0.07 -8.92
CA LYS A 56 7.04 -0.03 -9.15
C LYS A 56 7.35 -0.66 -10.51
N ALA A 57 6.71 -1.78 -10.84
CA ALA A 57 6.92 -2.45 -12.14
C ALA A 57 6.50 -1.55 -13.32
N VAL A 58 5.41 -0.79 -13.16
CA VAL A 58 4.96 0.19 -14.17
C VAL A 58 5.96 1.33 -14.30
N ALA A 59 6.44 1.90 -13.20
CA ALA A 59 7.44 2.97 -13.20
C ALA A 59 8.74 2.51 -13.89
N GLU A 60 9.25 1.32 -13.54
CA GLU A 60 10.42 0.72 -14.19
C GLU A 60 10.21 0.49 -15.69
N HIS A 61 9.01 0.02 -16.10
CA HIS A 61 8.70 -0.20 -17.51
C HIS A 61 8.56 1.10 -18.31
N CYS A 62 7.96 2.13 -17.70
CA CYS A 62 7.75 3.43 -18.33
C CYS A 62 8.97 4.37 -18.22
N GLY A 63 9.99 4.00 -17.43
CA GLY A 63 11.19 4.80 -17.21
C GLY A 63 10.95 6.07 -16.39
N ILE A 64 9.98 6.03 -15.46
CA ILE A 64 9.55 7.16 -14.61
C ILE A 64 10.07 6.98 -13.19
#